data_AF-A0A345ZKD7-F1
#
_entry.id   AF-A0A345ZKD7-F1
#
_cell.length_a   1.000
_cell.length_b   1.000
_cell.length_c   1.000
_cell.angle_alpha   90.00
_cell.angle_beta   90.00
_cell.angle_gamma   90.00
#
_symmetry.space_group_name_H-M   'P 1'
#
loop_
_entity.id
_entity.type
_entity.pdbx_description
1 polymer ?
#
loop_
_entity_poly.entity_id
_entity_poly.type
_entity_poly.pdbx_seq_one_letter_code
_entity_poly.pdbx_strand_id
1 'polypeptide(L)'
;MSAVRPGTPGATRTCPHCRTTILETASVCPGCKHHLRFDAPKEKERTTSLSVEGALRSDRPGEAVEYTMVLVIRNERGEEVDRKVVGVGALEGTQSRTFSVSVETNVVPAKGRRR
;
A
#
# COMPACT_ATOMS: atom_id res chain seq x y z
N MET A 1 -27.02 -14.23 14.71
CA MET A 1 -26.02 -13.79 13.72
C MET A 1 -25.13 -12.76 14.40
N SER A 2 -23.86 -13.08 14.62
CA SER A 2 -22.93 -12.16 15.26
C SER A 2 -22.48 -11.12 14.25
N ALA A 3 -22.77 -9.84 14.51
CA ALA A 3 -22.18 -8.74 13.77
C ALA A 3 -20.65 -8.87 13.84
N VAL A 4 -19.99 -8.96 12.69
CA VAL A 4 -18.53 -8.90 12.55
C VAL A 4 -18.09 -7.59 13.18
N ARG A 5 -17.41 -7.62 14.33
CA ARG A 5 -16.98 -6.41 15.03
C ARG A 5 -15.90 -5.72 14.21
N PRO A 6 -16.14 -4.54 13.61
CA PRO A 6 -15.06 -3.69 13.16
C PRO A 6 -14.35 -3.20 14.42
N GLY A 7 -13.07 -3.51 14.66
CA GLY A 7 -12.54 -3.10 15.97
C GLY A 7 -11.11 -3.38 16.39
N THR A 8 -10.26 -4.05 15.60
CA THR A 8 -8.83 -4.14 15.93
C THR A 8 -8.02 -3.31 14.94
N PRO A 9 -7.30 -2.26 15.38
CA PRO A 9 -6.34 -1.55 14.55
C PRO A 9 -5.35 -2.53 13.91
N GLY A 10 -5.13 -2.39 12.60
CA GLY A 10 -4.25 -3.28 11.84
C GLY A 10 -4.85 -4.64 11.47
N ALA A 11 -6.13 -4.92 11.77
CA ALA A 11 -6.77 -6.15 11.29
C ALA A 11 -6.81 -6.17 9.76
N THR A 12 -6.43 -7.30 9.18
CA THR A 12 -6.31 -7.49 7.74
C THR A 12 -7.24 -8.58 7.21
N ARG A 13 -7.63 -8.46 5.94
CA ARG A 13 -8.36 -9.46 5.17
C ARG A 13 -7.85 -9.56 3.74
N THR A 14 -8.29 -10.58 3.01
CA THR A 14 -7.97 -10.75 1.58
C THR A 14 -9.02 -10.07 0.71
N CYS A 15 -8.60 -9.29 -0.28
CA CYS A 15 -9.49 -8.70 -1.27
C CYS A 15 -10.16 -9.81 -2.12
N PRO A 16 -11.49 -9.83 -2.30
CA PRO A 16 -12.17 -10.84 -3.10
C PRO A 16 -11.92 -10.69 -4.61
N HIS A 17 -11.43 -9.53 -5.08
CA HIS A 17 -11.19 -9.26 -6.50
C HIS A 17 -9.78 -9.61 -6.95
N CYS A 18 -8.77 -9.14 -6.22
CA CYS A 18 -7.36 -9.30 -6.61
C CYS A 18 -6.53 -10.13 -5.63
N ARG A 19 -7.13 -10.64 -4.54
CA ARG A 19 -6.47 -11.45 -3.50
C ARG A 19 -5.34 -10.76 -2.73
N THR A 20 -5.14 -9.46 -2.90
CA THR A 20 -4.22 -8.67 -2.08
C THR A 20 -4.71 -8.59 -0.63
N THR A 21 -3.80 -8.67 0.34
CA THR A 21 -4.07 -8.40 1.75
C THR A 21 -4.31 -6.91 1.97
N ILE A 22 -5.43 -6.56 2.60
CA ILE A 22 -5.88 -5.19 2.82
C ILE A 22 -6.37 -5.03 4.26
N LEU A 23 -6.46 -3.79 4.76
CA LEU A 23 -7.10 -3.53 6.05
C LEU A 23 -8.59 -3.91 6.00
N GLU A 24 -9.12 -4.48 7.08
CA GLU A 24 -10.55 -4.78 7.22
C GLU A 24 -11.44 -3.54 7.09
N THR A 25 -10.90 -2.36 7.45
CA THR A 25 -11.59 -1.08 7.33
C THR A 25 -11.63 -0.52 5.90
N ALA A 26 -11.02 -1.19 4.91
CA ALA A 26 -11.01 -0.71 3.54
C ALA A 26 -12.38 -0.90 2.87
N SER A 27 -13.05 0.20 2.49
CA SER A 27 -14.23 0.28 1.62
C SER A 27 -13.88 0.08 0.14
N VAL A 28 -12.69 0.50 -0.27
CA VAL A 28 -12.13 0.33 -1.61
C VAL A 28 -10.78 -0.38 -1.49
N CYS A 29 -10.53 -1.37 -2.35
CA CYS A 29 -9.24 -2.05 -2.36
C CYS A 29 -8.13 -1.12 -2.92
N PRO A 30 -7.03 -0.86 -2.18
CA PRO A 30 -5.93 -0.04 -2.71
C PRO A 30 -5.20 -0.71 -3.89
N GLY A 31 -5.23 -2.04 -3.99
CA GLY A 31 -4.58 -2.78 -5.08
C GLY A 31 -5.36 -2.71 -6.40
N CYS A 32 -6.67 -3.01 -6.39
CA CYS A 32 -7.46 -3.10 -7.62
C CYS A 32 -8.48 -1.96 -7.81
N LYS A 33 -8.58 -1.02 -6.87
CA LYS A 33 -9.51 0.12 -6.90
C LYS A 33 -11.01 -0.24 -6.96
N HIS A 34 -11.37 -1.50 -6.70
CA HIS A 34 -12.78 -1.92 -6.67
C HIS A 34 -13.40 -1.63 -5.30
N HIS A 35 -14.67 -1.24 -5.32
CA HIS A 35 -15.50 -1.09 -4.12
C HIS A 35 -15.78 -2.47 -3.51
N LEU A 36 -15.62 -2.55 -2.20
CA LEU A 36 -15.76 -3.77 -1.42
C LEU A 36 -17.11 -3.75 -0.69
N ARG A 37 -17.96 -4.74 -0.98
CA ARG A 37 -19.32 -4.86 -0.43
C ARG A 37 -19.34 -5.46 0.97
N PHE A 38 -18.56 -4.90 1.88
CA PHE A 38 -18.64 -5.29 3.29
C PHE A 38 -19.44 -4.25 4.06
N ASP A 39 -20.06 -4.65 5.18
CA ASP A 39 -20.58 -3.72 6.20
C ASP A 39 -19.42 -2.98 6.87
N ALA A 40 -18.64 -2.25 6.07
CA ALA A 40 -17.60 -1.38 6.56
C ALA A 40 -18.31 -0.25 7.32
N PRO A 41 -17.94 0.02 8.57
CA PRO A 41 -18.40 1.24 9.23
C PRO A 41 -18.08 2.43 8.33
N LYS A 42 -18.97 3.44 8.30
CA LYS A 42 -18.89 4.63 7.44
C LYS A 42 -17.44 5.00 7.15
N GLU A 43 -17.12 5.06 5.86
CA GLU A 43 -15.79 5.35 5.34
C GLU A 43 -15.20 6.55 6.08
N LYS A 44 -14.21 6.28 6.93
CA LYS A 44 -13.43 7.34 7.55
C LYS A 44 -12.49 7.85 6.49
N GLU A 45 -12.46 9.16 6.34
CA GLU A 45 -11.62 9.88 5.40
C GLU A 45 -10.18 9.35 5.49
N ARG A 46 -9.72 8.75 4.39
CA ARG A 46 -8.31 8.36 4.23
C ARG A 46 -7.54 9.59 3.82
N THR A 47 -6.37 9.77 4.42
CA THR A 47 -5.43 10.81 4.00
C THR A 47 -4.13 10.18 3.55
N THR A 48 -3.50 10.78 2.55
CA THR A 48 -2.16 10.38 2.11
C THR A 48 -1.14 11.05 3.02
N SER A 49 -0.51 10.29 3.91
CA SER A 49 0.46 10.82 4.88
C SER A 49 1.89 10.89 4.35
N LEU A 50 2.20 10.07 3.34
CA LEU A 50 3.47 10.11 2.63
C LEU A 50 3.20 9.85 1.15
N SER A 51 3.82 10.64 0.28
CA SER A 51 3.81 10.43 -1.16
C SER A 51 5.20 10.77 -1.71
N VAL A 52 5.80 9.84 -2.43
CA VAL A 52 7.07 10.03 -3.14
C VAL A 52 6.87 9.61 -4.58
N GLU A 53 7.22 10.48 -5.51
CA GLU A 53 7.23 10.19 -6.93
C GLU A 53 8.60 10.48 -7.50
N GLY A 54 9.08 9.58 -8.35
CA GLY A 54 10.33 9.72 -9.07
C GLY A 54 10.25 9.07 -10.44
N ALA A 55 11.08 9.52 -11.36
CA ALA A 55 11.19 8.93 -12.67
C ALA A 55 12.61 8.46 -12.94
N LEU A 56 12.74 7.27 -13.52
CA LEU A 56 13.99 6.78 -14.10
C LEU A 56 13.91 6.98 -15.61
N ARG A 57 14.99 7.51 -16.19
CA ARG A 57 15.16 7.64 -17.63
C ARG A 57 16.40 6.86 -18.04
N SER A 58 16.32 6.18 -19.18
CA SER A 58 17.52 5.73 -19.87
C SER A 58 18.21 6.96 -20.47
N ASP A 59 19.45 7.20 -20.08
CA ASP A 59 20.34 8.22 -20.63
C ASP A 59 21.53 7.61 -21.39
N ARG A 60 21.49 6.29 -21.64
CA ARG A 60 22.56 5.53 -22.29
C ARG A 60 22.13 5.04 -23.67
N PRO A 61 22.48 5.77 -24.75
CA PRO A 61 22.19 5.34 -26.10
C PRO A 61 22.81 3.95 -26.38
N GLY A 62 21.98 3.00 -26.81
CA GLY A 62 22.43 1.65 -27.16
C GLY A 62 22.55 0.67 -25.99
N GLU A 63 22.24 1.08 -24.76
CA GLU A 63 22.23 0.20 -23.58
C GLU A 63 20.84 0.09 -22.96
N ALA A 64 20.63 -1.00 -22.22
CA ALA A 64 19.47 -1.20 -21.36
C ALA A 64 19.84 -0.90 -19.89
N VAL A 65 18.99 -0.16 -19.19
CA VAL A 65 19.11 0.09 -17.75
C VAL A 65 18.11 -0.78 -17.02
N GLU A 66 18.59 -1.81 -16.33
CA GLU A 66 17.77 -2.62 -15.44
C GLU A 66 17.48 -1.88 -14.12
N TYR A 67 16.26 -2.05 -13.60
CA TYR A 67 15.85 -1.51 -12.31
C TYR A 67 15.18 -2.57 -11.45
N THR A 68 15.39 -2.45 -10.14
CA THR A 68 14.66 -3.18 -9.11
C THR A 68 14.10 -2.17 -8.13
N MET A 69 12.78 -2.14 -7.97
CA MET A 69 12.09 -1.31 -7.00
C MET A 69 11.81 -2.13 -5.74
N VAL A 70 12.38 -1.70 -4.62
CA VAL A 70 12.20 -2.34 -3.31
C VAL A 70 11.54 -1.37 -2.34
N LEU A 71 10.48 -1.80 -1.67
CA LEU A 71 9.89 -1.12 -0.53
C LEU A 71 10.43 -1.75 0.76
N VAL A 72 10.92 -0.91 1.68
CA VAL A 72 11.38 -1.33 3.01
C VAL A 72 10.61 -0.54 4.07
N ILE A 73 10.09 -1.24 5.07
CA ILE A 73 9.47 -0.62 6.25
C ILE A 73 10.40 -0.85 7.42
N ARG A 74 10.73 0.22 8.16
CA ARG A 74 11.55 0.16 9.37
C ARG A 74 10.77 0.66 10.59
N ASN A 75 11.07 0.09 11.75
CA ASN A 75 10.50 0.55 13.02
C ASN A 75 11.30 1.74 13.59
N GLU A 76 10.92 2.22 14.79
CA GLU A 76 11.54 3.36 15.45
C GLU A 76 13.00 3.11 15.86
N ARG A 77 13.41 1.84 15.96
CA ARG A 77 14.80 1.42 16.23
C ARG A 77 15.64 1.33 14.94
N GLY A 78 15.04 1.56 13.78
CA GLY A 78 15.69 1.45 12.47
C GLY A 78 15.79 0.01 11.96
N GLU A 79 15.18 -0.96 12.63
CA GLU A 79 15.16 -2.37 12.22
C GLU A 79 14.18 -2.59 11.06
N GLU A 80 14.55 -3.41 10.07
CA GLU A 80 13.67 -3.77 8.96
C GLU A 80 12.55 -4.70 9.44
N VAL A 81 11.29 -4.26 9.29
CA VAL A 81 10.10 -5.04 9.66
C VAL A 81 9.38 -5.63 8.46
N ASP A 82 9.62 -5.08 7.26
CA ASP A 82 9.14 -5.63 5.99
C ASP A 82 10.08 -5.21 4.85
N ARG A 83 10.24 -6.10 3.86
CA ARG A 83 11.00 -5.85 2.63
C ARG A 83 10.28 -6.53 1.46
N LYS A 84 9.92 -5.77 0.44
CA LYS A 84 9.22 -6.28 -0.74
C LYS A 84 9.83 -5.75 -2.03
N VAL A 85 10.12 -6.65 -2.97
CA VAL A 85 10.35 -6.28 -4.37
C VAL A 85 8.98 -5.96 -4.97
N VAL A 86 8.78 -4.71 -5.37
CA VAL A 86 7.50 -4.20 -5.90
C VAL A 86 7.46 -4.28 -7.43
N GLY A 87 8.61 -4.14 -8.08
CA GLY A 87 8.71 -4.26 -9.54
C GLY A 87 10.16 -4.36 -10.00
N VAL A 88 10.37 -5.06 -11.10
CA VAL A 88 11.66 -5.16 -11.79
C VAL A 88 11.44 -4.93 -13.29
N GLY A 89 12.47 -4.50 -14.00
CA GLY A 89 12.42 -4.42 -15.46
C GLY A 89 13.63 -3.69 -16.01
N ALA A 90 13.55 -3.32 -17.29
CA ALA A 90 14.57 -2.54 -17.97
C ALA A 90 13.96 -1.33 -18.68
N LEU A 91 14.81 -0.33 -18.95
CA LEU A 91 14.54 0.80 -19.82
C LEU A 91 15.59 0.84 -20.93
N GLU A 92 15.14 1.01 -22.17
CA GLU A 92 16.02 1.07 -23.35
C GLU A 92 15.84 2.39 -24.11
N GLY A 93 16.91 2.84 -24.76
CA GLY A 93 16.87 4.02 -25.62
C GLY A 93 16.41 5.27 -24.85
N THR A 94 15.26 5.83 -25.25
CA THR A 94 14.68 7.04 -24.65
C THR A 94 13.52 6.74 -23.69
N GLN A 95 13.36 5.49 -23.27
CA GLN A 95 12.29 5.11 -22.35
C GLN A 95 12.45 5.80 -20.98
N SER A 96 11.30 6.15 -20.41
CA SER A 96 11.18 6.68 -19.06
C SER A 96 10.13 5.87 -18.31
N ARG A 97 10.31 5.72 -17.00
CA ARG A 97 9.31 5.11 -16.12
C ARG A 97 9.18 5.88 -14.83
N THR A 98 7.94 6.17 -14.47
CA THR A 98 7.59 6.83 -13.22
C THR A 98 7.23 5.78 -12.17
N PHE A 99 7.70 6.00 -10.96
CA PHE A 99 7.44 5.18 -9.79
C PHE A 99 6.84 6.08 -8.72
N SER A 100 5.71 5.65 -8.16
CA SER A 100 5.02 6.39 -7.10
C SER A 100 4.79 5.45 -5.92
N VAL A 101 5.12 5.91 -4.72
CA VAL A 101 4.87 5.22 -3.45
C VAL A 101 4.01 6.14 -2.59
N SER A 102 2.88 5.64 -2.13
CA SER A 102 1.99 6.35 -1.21
C SER A 102 1.70 5.53 0.05
N VAL A 103 1.58 6.22 1.18
CA VAL A 103 1.11 5.65 2.45
C VAL A 103 -0.18 6.37 2.81
N GLU A 104 -1.29 5.65 2.71
CA GLU A 104 -2.60 6.10 3.15
C GLU A 104 -2.80 5.75 4.62
N THR A 105 -3.33 6.69 5.40
CA THR A 105 -3.68 6.49 6.80
C THR A 105 -5.15 6.79 7.06
N ASN A 106 -5.67 6.18 8.11
CA ASN A 106 -7.01 6.43 8.62
C ASN A 106 -7.00 6.29 10.15
N VAL A 107 -7.67 7.21 10.85
CA VAL A 107 -7.69 7.20 12.31
C VAL A 107 -8.75 6.23 12.83
N VAL A 108 -8.28 5.15 13.47
CA VAL A 108 -9.13 4.19 14.18
C VAL A 108 -8.95 4.35 15.68
N PRO A 109 -10.01 4.22 16.50
CA PRO A 109 -9.86 4.26 17.95
C PRO A 109 -8.92 3.13 18.39
N ALA A 110 -7.94 3.45 19.22
CA ALA A 110 -7.16 2.43 19.92
C ALA A 110 -8.10 1.58 20.78
N LYS A 111 -7.76 0.30 21.03
CA LYS A 111 -8.53 -0.56 21.94
C LYS A 111 -8.68 0.16 23.29
N GLY A 112 -9.89 0.63 23.59
CA GLY A 112 -10.20 1.26 24.87
C GLY A 112 -10.05 0.23 25.99
N ARG A 113 -9.12 0.49 26.92
CA ARG A 113 -9.20 -0.03 28.28
C ARG A 113 -10.57 0.43 28.81
N ARG A 114 -11.48 -0.51 29.08
CA ARG A 114 -12.75 -0.20 29.75
C ARG A 114 -12.41 0.60 31.01
N ARG A 115 -12.92 1.83 31.12
CA ARG A 115 -13.08 2.47 32.43
C ARG A 115 -14.25 1.80 33.13
#